data_AF-A0A7V4KJ49-F1
#
_entry.id   AF-A0A7V4KJ49-F1
#
_cell.length_a   1.000
_cell.length_b   1.000
_cell.length_c   1.000
_cell.angle_alpha   90.00
_cell.angle_beta   90.00
_cell.angle_gamma   90.00
#
_symmetry.space_group_name_H-M   'P 1'
#
loop_
_entity.id
_entity.type
_entity.pdbx_description
1 polymer ?
#
loop_
_entity_poly.entity_id
_entity_poly.type
_entity_poly.pdbx_seq_one_letter_code
_entity_poly.pdbx_strand_id
1 'polypeptide(L)' 'MKHINTEITKLSGCKLKLKIAVENQLVEQLRHNCCIELQKEIQIPGFRKGFVPIELINKQFPELIKERLT' A
#
# COMPACT_ATOMS: atom_id res chain seq x y z
N MET A 1 13.78 -10.44 5.02
CA MET A 1 12.94 -10.91 3.89
C MET A 1 12.12 -12.13 4.33
N LYS A 2 11.18 -11.98 5.28
CA LYS A 2 10.60 -13.12 6.00
C LYS A 2 9.14 -12.90 6.45
N HIS A 3 8.27 -12.34 5.60
CA HIS A 3 6.87 -12.03 5.99
C HIS A 3 5.86 -12.23 4.85
N ILE A 4 6.17 -13.14 3.92
CA ILE A 4 5.28 -13.48 2.80
C ILE A 4 5.17 -15.00 2.75
N ASN A 5 3.98 -15.53 3.01
CA ASN A 5 3.66 -16.95 2.94
C ASN A 5 3.08 -17.23 1.56
N THR A 6 3.75 -18.06 0.76
CA THR A 6 3.33 -18.38 -0.61
C THR A 6 3.00 -19.88 -0.74
N GLU A 7 1.74 -20.19 -0.99
CA GLU A 7 1.25 -21.54 -1.24
C GLU A 7 0.99 -21.70 -2.75
N ILE A 8 1.65 -22.68 -3.38
CA ILE A 8 1.46 -22.98 -4.81
C ILE A 8 0.77 -24.34 -4.93
N THR A 9 -0.49 -24.35 -5.38
CA THR A 9 -1.26 -25.57 -5.59
C THR A 9 -1.40 -25.84 -7.09
N LYS A 10 -1.00 -27.03 -7.56
CA LYS A 10 -1.28 -27.45 -8.93
C LYS A 10 -2.72 -27.94 -9.03
N LEU A 11 -3.50 -27.28 -9.89
CA LEU A 11 -4.84 -27.69 -10.29
C LEU A 11 -4.74 -28.42 -11.65
N SER A 12 -5.61 -29.39 -11.91
CA SER A 12 -5.51 -30.32 -13.05
C SER A 12 -5.36 -29.63 -14.43
N GLY A 13 -4.81 -30.37 -15.39
CA GLY A 13 -4.57 -29.89 -16.76
C GLY A 13 -3.24 -29.12 -16.87
N CYS A 14 -3.24 -27.84 -16.50
CA CYS A 14 -2.07 -26.93 -16.48
C CYS A 14 -2.33 -25.72 -15.55
N LYS A 15 -3.28 -25.82 -14.61
CA LYS A 15 -3.71 -24.69 -13.78
C LYS A 15 -2.84 -24.61 -12.53
N LEU A 16 -2.40 -23.43 -12.15
CA LEU A 16 -1.69 -23.18 -10.90
C LEU A 16 -2.50 -22.20 -10.07
N LYS A 17 -2.71 -22.52 -8.80
CA LYS A 17 -3.26 -21.61 -7.81
C LYS A 17 -2.12 -21.09 -6.95
N LEU A 18 -1.90 -19.80 -6.99
CA LEU A 18 -0.95 -19.12 -6.12
C LEU A 18 -1.74 -18.41 -5.02
N LYS A 19 -1.42 -18.68 -3.76
CA LYS A 19 -1.97 -17.98 -2.62
C LYS A 19 -0.83 -17.30 -1.89
N ILE A 20 -0.84 -15.98 -1.90
CA ILE A 20 0.16 -15.15 -1.25
C ILE A 20 -0.52 -14.51 -0.04
N ALA A 21 0.01 -14.76 1.15
CA ALA A 21 -0.37 -14.06 2.37
C ALA A 21 0.79 -13.18 2.81
N VAL A 22 0.50 -11.91 3.04
CA VAL A 22 1.48 -10.91 3.48
C VAL A 22 1.08 -10.47 4.88
N GLU A 23 2.05 -10.27 5.76
CA GLU A 23 1.78 -9.76 7.10
C GLU A 23 1.27 -8.32 7.07
N ASN A 24 0.29 -8.04 7.93
CA ASN A 24 -0.32 -6.71 8.02
C ASN A 24 0.69 -5.62 8.38
N GLN A 25 1.69 -5.93 9.21
CA GLN A 25 2.72 -4.97 9.59
C GLN A 25 3.50 -4.43 8.39
N LEU A 26 3.77 -5.28 7.39
CA LEU A 26 4.46 -4.87 6.17
C LEU A 26 3.58 -3.92 5.34
N VAL A 27 2.29 -4.23 5.23
CA VAL A 27 1.33 -3.40 4.49
C VAL A 27 1.17 -2.03 5.15
N GLU A 28 1.07 -1.97 6.47
CA GLU A 28 0.97 -0.71 7.21
C GLU A 28 2.25 0.14 7.08
N GLN A 29 3.44 -0.47 7.11
CA GLN A 29 4.70 0.23 6.87
C GLN A 29 4.76 0.81 5.45
N LEU A 30 4.38 0.02 4.44
CA LEU A 30 4.34 0.47 3.05
C LEU A 30 3.33 1.60 2.85
N ARG A 31 2.17 1.50 3.50
CA ARG A 31 1.13 2.53 3.49
C ARG A 31 1.64 3.83 4.11
N HIS A 32 2.31 3.75 5.26
CA HIS A 32 2.90 4.92 5.91
C HIS A 32 3.94 5.61 5.02
N ASN A 33 4.83 4.82 4.40
CA ASN A 33 5.84 5.34 3.47
C ASN A 33 5.21 5.98 2.22
N CYS A 34 4.17 5.36 1.65
CA CYS A 34 3.42 5.95 0.54
C CYS A 34 2.80 7.29 0.94
N CYS A 35 2.26 7.42 2.15
CA CYS A 35 1.71 8.68 2.62
C CYS A 35 2.77 9.78 2.74
N ILE A 36 3.99 9.45 3.19
CA ILE A 36 5.10 10.40 3.26
C ILE A 36 5.53 10.87 1.87
N GLU A 37 5.63 9.95 0.90
CA GLU A 37 5.98 10.33 -0.47
C GLU A 37 4.87 11.18 -1.11
N LEU A 38 3.61 10.79 -0.93
CA LEU A 38 2.47 11.58 -1.39
C LEU A 38 2.45 12.97 -0.74
N GLN A 39 2.77 13.09 0.56
CA GLN A 39 2.85 14.37 1.27
C GLN A 39 3.82 15.36 0.60
N LYS A 40 4.94 14.86 0.05
CA LYS A 40 5.93 15.69 -0.66
C LYS A 40 5.44 16.13 -2.03
N GLU A 41 4.64 15.32 -2.69
CA GLU A 41 4.14 15.55 -4.06
C GLU A 41 2.90 16.45 -4.08
N ILE A 42 1.95 16.22 -3.17
CA ILE A 42 0.65 16.89 -3.18
C ILE A 42 0.71 18.30 -2.59
N GLN A 43 -0.08 19.19 -3.20
CA GLN A 43 -0.33 20.52 -2.66
C GLN A 43 -1.80 20.59 -2.24
N ILE A 44 -2.04 20.72 -0.93
CA ILE A 44 -3.39 20.87 -0.39
C ILE A 44 -3.58 22.34 -0.01
N PRO A 45 -4.66 22.99 -0.48
CA PRO A 45 -4.99 24.36 -0.08
C PRO A 45 -5.02 24.49 1.45
N GLY A 46 -4.36 25.52 1.99
CA GLY A 46 -4.25 25.74 3.43
C GLY A 46 -3.07 25.06 4.11
N PHE A 47 -2.31 24.20 3.40
CA PHE A 47 -1.09 23.58 3.92
C PHE A 47 0.12 23.91 3.04
N ARG A 48 1.27 24.11 3.69
CA ARG A 48 2.55 24.18 2.98
C ARG A 48 2.86 22.80 2.39
N LYS A 49 3.37 22.77 1.16
CA LYS A 49 3.83 21.55 0.49
C LYS A 49 4.75 20.75 1.42
N GLY A 50 4.52 19.43 1.53
CA GLY A 50 5.29 18.57 2.43
C GLY A 50 4.90 18.60 3.91
N PHE A 51 3.94 19.44 4.34
CA PHE A 51 3.58 19.62 5.75
C PHE A 51 2.11 19.29 6.06
N VAL A 52 1.48 18.50 5.20
CA VAL A 52 0.09 18.05 5.36
C VAL A 52 0.02 16.89 6.36
N PRO A 53 -0.86 16.89 7.36
CA PRO A 53 -1.04 15.75 8.26
C PRO A 53 -1.40 14.45 7.52
N ILE A 54 -0.74 13.33 7.87
CA ILE A 54 -0.92 12.01 7.25
C ILE A 54 -2.38 11.51 7.34
N GLU A 55 -3.09 11.85 8.42
CA GLU A 55 -4.50 11.51 8.59
C GLU A 55 -5.39 12.14 7.52
N LEU A 56 -5.06 13.36 7.11
CA LEU A 56 -5.81 14.11 6.10
C LEU A 56 -5.56 13.53 4.71
N ILE A 57 -4.32 13.13 4.43
CA ILE A 57 -3.94 12.42 3.19
C ILE A 57 -4.70 11.09 3.09
N ASN A 58 -4.77 10.31 4.18
CA ASN A 58 -5.51 9.05 4.20
C ASN A 58 -7.01 9.23 3.96
N LYS A 59 -7.60 10.32 4.47
CA LYS A 59 -9.03 10.62 4.27
C LYS A 59 -9.34 11.12 2.87
N GLN A 60 -8.45 11.91 2.29
CA GLN A 60 -8.72 12.63 1.06
C GLN A 60 -8.26 11.87 -0.20
N PHE A 61 -7.24 10.99 -0.06
CA PHE A 61 -6.68 10.22 -1.16
C PHE A 61 -6.62 8.69 -0.89
N PRO A 62 -7.72 8.06 -0.44
CA PRO A 62 -7.73 6.62 -0.17
C PRO A 62 -7.48 5.78 -1.44
N GLU A 63 -8.02 6.19 -2.59
CA GLU A 63 -7.90 5.44 -3.85
C GLU A 63 -6.47 5.47 -4.41
N LEU A 64 -5.78 6.61 -4.36
CA LEU A 64 -4.39 6.74 -4.80
C LEU A 64 -3.42 5.91 -3.95
N ILE A 65 -3.68 5.82 -2.64
CA ILE A 65 -2.89 4.97 -1.75
C ILE A 65 -3.11 3.49 -2.11
N LYS A 66 -4.35 3.10 -2.41
CA LYS A 66 -4.71 1.74 -2.80
C LYS A 66 -4.08 1.33 -4.13
N GLU A 67 -4.07 2.24 -5.11
CA GLU A 67 -3.44 2.01 -6.42
C GLU A 67 -1.92 1.82 -6.31
N ARG A 68 -1.23 2.57 -5.44
CA ARG A 68 0.21 2.38 -5.20
C ARG A 68 0.57 1.11 -4.41
N LEU A 69 -0.41 0.49 -3.74
CA LEU A 69 -0.23 -0.72 -2.94
C LEU A 69 -0.63 -2.02 -3.65
N THR A 70 -1.27 -1.93 -4.83
CA THR A 70 -1.74 -3.08 -5.64
C THR A 70 -0.69 -3.47 -6.68
#